data_AF-A0A2D4IZ51-F1
#
_entry.id   AF-A0A2D4IZ51-F1
#
_cell.length_a   1.000
_cell.length_b   1.000
_cell.length_c   1.000
_cell.angle_alpha   90.00
_cell.angle_beta   90.00
_cell.angle_gamma   90.00
#
_symmetry.space_group_name_H-M   'P 1'
#
loop_
_entity.id
_entity.type
_entity.pdbx_description
1 polymer ?
#
loop_
_entity_poly.entity_id
_entity_poly.type
_entity_poly.pdbx_seq_one_letter_code
_entity_poly.pdbx_strand_id
1 'polypeptide(L)'
;QEKIEKSDADGVMMQYRAMECAIRIRGLKENEGEDLRQIFADALEKFLDDKDVDWAWNIDKIYRINSWIARQRKLPRDVVIYFVTRGARNRVIQHSFQNKLK
;
A
#
# COMPACT_ATOMS: atom_id res chain seq x y z
N GLN A 1 10.88 -28.86 19.48
CA GLN A 1 9.64 -28.48 18.76
C GLN A 1 9.11 -27.12 19.22
N GLU A 2 9.00 -26.85 20.52
CA GLU A 2 8.52 -25.53 21.04
C GLU A 2 9.28 -24.27 20.57
N LYS A 3 10.61 -24.35 20.33
CA LYS A 3 11.39 -23.19 19.81
C LYS A 3 11.07 -22.83 18.36
N ILE A 4 10.64 -23.79 17.55
CA ILE A 4 10.32 -23.60 16.13
C ILE A 4 8.91 -23.00 16.01
N GLU A 5 7.96 -23.47 16.81
CA GLU A 5 6.60 -22.93 16.85
C GLU A 5 6.56 -21.47 17.35
N LYS A 6 7.41 -21.10 18.32
CA LYS A 6 7.52 -19.71 18.79
C LYS A 6 8.13 -18.79 17.73
N SER A 7 9.17 -19.23 17.02
CA SER A 7 9.75 -18.42 15.93
C SER A 7 8.77 -18.21 14.77
N ASP A 8 7.92 -19.20 14.49
CA ASP A 8 6.89 -19.09 13.46
C ASP A 8 5.78 -18.13 13.89
N ALA A 9 5.35 -18.17 15.16
CA ALA A 9 4.38 -17.23 15.70
C ALA A 9 4.89 -15.77 15.67
N ASP A 10 6.14 -15.54 16.03
CA ASP A 10 6.77 -14.21 15.97
C ASP A 10 6.88 -13.70 14.53
N GLY A 11 7.25 -14.57 13.58
CA GLY A 11 7.29 -14.25 12.16
C GLY A 11 5.91 -13.90 11.59
N VAL A 12 4.88 -14.66 11.96
CA VAL A 12 3.49 -14.39 11.60
C VAL A 12 3.02 -13.06 12.17
N MET A 13 3.28 -12.79 13.45
CA MET A 13 2.92 -11.51 14.08
C MET A 13 3.64 -10.32 13.45
N MET A 14 4.89 -10.48 13.05
CA MET A 14 5.63 -9.45 12.31
C MET A 14 5.00 -9.16 10.94
N GLN A 15 4.58 -10.20 10.21
CA GLN A 15 3.86 -10.03 8.95
C GLN A 15 2.51 -9.34 9.13
N TYR A 16 1.74 -9.71 10.17
CA TYR A 16 0.49 -9.03 10.50
C TYR A 16 0.70 -7.55 10.78
N ARG A 17 1.72 -7.19 11.59
CA ARG A 17 2.06 -5.79 11.87
C ARG A 17 2.44 -5.02 10.61
N ALA A 18 3.19 -5.64 9.70
CA ALA A 18 3.50 -5.03 8.41
C ALA A 18 2.23 -4.79 7.57
N MET A 19 1.29 -5.72 7.57
CA MET A 19 0.02 -5.60 6.85
C MET A 19 -0.90 -4.51 7.43
N GLU A 20 -0.80 -4.17 8.72
CA GLU A 20 -1.57 -3.07 9.32
C GLU A 20 -1.26 -1.71 8.69
N CYS A 21 -0.03 -1.55 8.18
CA CYS A 21 0.41 -0.34 7.49
C CYS A 21 0.20 -0.39 5.97
N ALA A 22 -0.46 -1.43 5.45
CA ALA A 22 -0.62 -1.62 4.00
C ALA A 22 -1.98 -1.13 3.47
N ILE A 23 -1.98 -0.64 2.24
CA ILE A 23 -3.16 -0.47 1.39
C ILE A 23 -2.95 -1.15 0.04
N ARG A 24 -4.05 -1.63 -0.55
CA ARG A 24 -4.05 -2.22 -1.89
C ARG A 24 -4.91 -1.38 -2.81
N ILE A 25 -4.33 -1.00 -3.93
CA ILE A 25 -4.94 -0.14 -4.94
C ILE A 25 -5.15 -0.98 -6.19
N ARG A 26 -6.38 -0.97 -6.69
CA ARG A 26 -6.81 -1.80 -7.82
C ARG A 26 -7.10 -0.93 -9.04
N GLY A 27 -6.87 -1.49 -10.23
CA GLY A 27 -7.23 -0.84 -11.49
C GLY A 27 -6.31 0.30 -11.92
N LEU A 28 -5.14 0.47 -11.29
CA LEU A 28 -4.13 1.42 -11.77
C LEU A 28 -3.50 0.92 -13.06
N LYS A 29 -3.65 1.68 -14.15
CA LYS A 29 -3.01 1.41 -15.45
C LYS A 29 -1.50 1.22 -15.28
N GLU A 30 -0.92 0.26 -16.00
CA GLU A 30 0.52 0.03 -16.02
C GLU A 30 1.18 0.89 -17.10
N ASN A 31 2.29 1.54 -16.75
CA ASN A 31 3.16 2.22 -17.68
C ASN A 31 4.58 1.64 -17.59
N GLU A 32 5.28 1.56 -18.71
CA GLU A 32 6.68 1.13 -18.71
C GLU A 32 7.56 2.17 -18.00
N GLY A 33 8.49 1.70 -17.16
CA GLY A 33 9.40 2.58 -16.41
C GLY A 33 8.73 3.44 -15.34
N GLU A 34 7.53 3.08 -14.89
CA GLU A 34 6.80 3.85 -13.88
C GLU A 34 7.57 3.99 -12.56
N ASP A 35 7.60 5.20 -12.02
CA ASP A 35 7.97 5.45 -10.63
C ASP A 35 6.71 5.43 -9.77
N LEU A 36 6.33 4.25 -9.29
CA LEU A 36 5.16 4.09 -8.43
C LEU A 36 5.24 5.00 -7.19
N ARG A 37 6.44 5.19 -6.62
CA ARG A 37 6.58 5.98 -5.39
C ARG A 37 6.24 7.44 -5.67
N GLN A 38 6.81 8.04 -6.72
CA GLN A 38 6.50 9.42 -7.08
C GLN A 38 5.04 9.58 -7.51
N ILE A 39 4.53 8.69 -8.36
CA ILE A 39 3.13 8.71 -8.83
C ILE A 39 2.16 8.72 -7.64
N PHE A 40 2.40 7.88 -6.63
CA PHE A 40 1.53 7.82 -5.47
C PHE A 40 1.77 8.94 -4.47
N ALA A 41 2.98 9.46 -4.32
CA ALA A 41 3.23 10.63 -3.49
C ALA A 41 2.41 11.83 -4.01
N ASP A 42 2.51 12.13 -5.31
CA ASP A 42 1.77 13.21 -5.95
C ASP A 42 0.25 13.01 -5.87
N ALA A 43 -0.19 11.76 -6.06
CA ALA A 43 -1.61 11.42 -5.96
C ALA A 43 -2.14 11.57 -4.53
N LEU A 44 -1.36 11.19 -3.50
CA LEU A 44 -1.73 11.30 -2.10
C LEU A 44 -1.79 12.76 -1.64
N GLU A 45 -0.82 13.59 -2.05
CA GLU A 45 -0.82 15.03 -1.77
C GLU A 45 -2.11 15.67 -2.30
N LYS A 46 -2.47 15.41 -3.57
CA LYS A 46 -3.69 15.91 -4.19
C LYS A 46 -4.97 15.32 -3.58
N PHE A 47 -4.94 14.04 -3.23
CA PHE A 47 -6.10 13.33 -2.70
C PHE A 47 -6.44 13.78 -1.28
N LEU A 48 -5.44 14.13 -0.48
CA LEU A 48 -5.62 14.55 0.91
C LEU A 48 -5.60 16.06 1.12
N ASP A 49 -5.19 16.83 0.11
CA ASP A 49 -4.91 18.28 0.20
C ASP A 49 -3.84 18.62 1.27
N ASP A 50 -2.92 17.70 1.50
CA ASP A 50 -1.84 17.77 2.51
C ASP A 50 -0.51 18.17 1.84
N LYS A 51 -0.33 19.46 1.49
CA LYS A 51 0.87 19.96 0.78
C LYS A 51 2.15 19.98 1.63
N ASP A 52 2.01 20.01 2.95
CA ASP A 52 3.13 20.05 3.89
C ASP A 52 3.66 18.66 4.27
N VAL A 53 3.05 17.60 3.75
CA VAL A 53 3.41 16.22 4.07
C VAL A 53 4.19 15.60 2.93
N ASP A 54 5.44 15.21 3.20
CA ASP A 54 6.22 14.45 2.23
C ASP A 54 5.74 12.99 2.19
N TRP A 55 4.84 12.71 1.26
CA TRP A 55 4.27 11.38 1.07
C TRP A 55 5.28 10.37 0.51
N ALA A 56 6.31 10.81 -0.22
CA ALA A 56 7.34 9.91 -0.73
C ALA A 56 8.17 9.31 0.42
N TRP A 57 8.40 10.07 1.49
CA TRP A 57 9.04 9.57 2.72
C TRP A 57 8.11 8.72 3.59
N ASN A 58 6.80 9.00 3.56
CA ASN A 58 5.82 8.21 4.31
C ASN A 58 5.53 6.82 3.69
N ILE A 59 6.01 6.57 2.47
CA ILE A 59 5.96 5.25 1.82
C ILE A 59 7.21 4.44 2.21
N ASP A 60 7.00 3.32 2.90
CA ASP A 60 8.06 2.34 3.20
C ASP A 60 8.37 1.49 1.95
N LYS A 61 7.36 0.80 1.43
CA LYS A 61 7.49 -0.10 0.28
C LYS A 61 6.33 0.07 -0.68
N ILE A 62 6.61 -0.04 -1.97
CA ILE A 62 5.58 0.01 -3.00
C ILE A 62 5.94 -0.91 -4.15
N TYR A 63 4.97 -1.73 -4.58
CA TYR A 63 5.18 -2.68 -5.67
C TYR A 63 3.85 -3.16 -6.27
N ARG A 64 3.92 -3.65 -7.51
CA ARG A 64 2.81 -4.37 -8.15
C ARG A 64 2.76 -5.82 -7.67
N ILE A 65 1.56 -6.28 -7.34
CA ILE A 65 1.32 -7.69 -7.04
C ILE A 65 1.40 -8.48 -8.34
N ASN A 66 2.35 -9.41 -8.41
CA ASN A 66 2.31 -10.42 -9.46
C ASN A 66 1.17 -11.41 -9.15
N SER A 67 0.10 -11.37 -9.94
CA SER A 67 -1.02 -12.29 -9.79
C SER A 67 -1.28 -13.03 -11.09
N TRP A 68 -1.40 -14.36 -10.98
CA TRP A 68 -1.68 -15.22 -12.13
C TRP A 68 -2.99 -14.83 -12.83
N ILE A 69 -4.00 -14.43 -12.05
CA ILE A 69 -5.30 -13.98 -12.56
C ILE A 69 -5.15 -12.71 -13.41
N ALA A 70 -4.41 -11.72 -12.91
CA ALA A 70 -4.17 -10.47 -13.66
C ALA A 70 -3.47 -10.77 -14.98
N ARG A 71 -2.47 -11.66 -14.96
CA ARG A 71 -1.77 -12.11 -16.17
C ARG A 71 -2.68 -12.82 -17.16
N GLN A 72 -3.50 -13.77 -16.70
CA GLN A 72 -4.41 -14.52 -17.59
C GLN A 72 -5.48 -13.63 -18.22
N ARG A 73 -6.03 -12.70 -17.43
CA ARG A 73 -7.13 -11.84 -17.86
C ARG A 73 -6.67 -10.53 -18.50
N LYS A 74 -5.36 -10.34 -18.66
CA LYS A 74 -4.74 -9.09 -19.15
C LYS A 74 -5.25 -7.86 -18.39
N LEU A 75 -5.44 -8.00 -17.08
CA LEU A 75 -5.87 -6.92 -16.20
C LEU A 75 -4.64 -6.19 -15.64
N PRO A 76 -4.74 -4.87 -15.36
CA PRO A 76 -3.69 -4.16 -14.63
C PRO A 76 -3.46 -4.83 -13.27
N ARG A 77 -2.19 -5.04 -12.90
CA ARG A 77 -1.81 -5.58 -11.60
C ARG A 77 -2.10 -4.55 -10.52
N ASP A 78 -2.60 -5.04 -9.40
CA ASP A 78 -2.81 -4.20 -8.22
C ASP A 78 -1.48 -3.72 -7.64
N VAL A 79 -1.50 -2.55 -7.02
CA VAL A 79 -0.35 -1.99 -6.30
C VAL A 79 -0.59 -2.16 -4.80
N VAL A 80 0.44 -2.59 -4.08
CA VAL A 80 0.47 -2.55 -2.62
C VAL A 80 1.43 -1.46 -2.18
N ILE A 81 0.96 -0.64 -1.26
CA ILE A 81 1.73 0.43 -0.61
C ILE A 81 1.77 0.11 0.87
N TYR A 82 2.97 0.01 1.42
CA TYR A 82 3.22 -0.01 2.86
C TYR A 82 3.63 1.39 3.28
N PHE A 83 2.97 1.92 4.31
CA PHE A 83 3.35 3.19 4.92
C PHE A 83 4.31 2.95 6.08
N VAL A 84 5.15 3.94 6.37
CA VAL A 84 6.06 3.93 7.51
C VAL A 84 5.27 3.84 8.83
N THR A 85 4.08 4.43 8.89
CA THR A 85 3.24 4.43 10.09
C THR A 85 1.79 4.07 9.79
N ARG A 86 1.12 3.46 10.78
CA ARG A 86 -0.32 3.22 10.75
C ARG A 86 -1.12 4.53 10.66
N GLY A 87 -0.60 5.61 11.24
CA GLY A 87 -1.22 6.94 11.18
C GLY A 87 -1.31 7.48 9.75
N ALA A 88 -0.22 7.38 8.98
CA ALA A 88 -0.22 7.76 7.56
C ALA A 88 -1.25 6.94 6.77
N ARG A 89 -1.25 5.62 6.93
CA ARG A 89 -2.23 4.72 6.29
C ARG A 89 -3.68 5.06 6.65
N ASN A 90 -3.94 5.35 7.92
CA ASN A 90 -5.29 5.66 8.40
C ASN A 90 -5.82 6.98 7.86
N ARG A 91 -4.97 8.00 7.69
CA ARG A 91 -5.37 9.26 7.03
C ARG A 91 -5.92 9.00 5.63
N VAL A 92 -5.19 8.22 4.82
CA VAL A 92 -5.61 7.85 3.45
C VAL A 92 -6.98 7.15 3.45
N ILE A 93 -7.16 6.20 4.36
CA ILE A 93 -8.39 5.40 4.41
C ILE A 93 -9.57 6.19 4.93
N GLN A 94 -9.39 6.97 6.00
CA GLN A 94 -10.45 7.82 6.55
C GLN A 94 -10.95 8.80 5.51
N HIS A 95 -10.04 9.45 4.78
CA HIS A 95 -10.39 10.36 3.70
C HIS A 95 -11.13 9.63 2.57
N SER A 96 -10.70 8.42 2.20
CA SER A 96 -11.41 7.60 1.19
C SER A 96 -12.83 7.25 1.60
N PHE A 97 -13.07 6.93 2.87
CA PHE A 97 -14.43 6.64 3.36
C PHE A 97 -15.31 7.89 3.39
N GLN A 98 -14.77 9.04 3.79
CA GLN A 98 -15.51 10.30 3.83
C GLN A 98 -15.92 10.76 2.42
N ASN A 99 -15.03 10.59 1.43
CA ASN A 99 -15.33 10.94 0.04
C ASN A 99 -16.20 9.92 -0.70
N LYS A 100 -16.28 8.67 -0.23
CA LYS A 100 -17.19 7.66 -0.81
C LYS A 100 -18.67 7.88 -0.45
N LEU A 101 -18.95 8.74 0.52
CA LEU A 101 -20.30 9.09 0.95
C LEU A 101 -20.82 10.39 0.31
N LYS A 102 -20.07 10.96 -0.65
CA LYS A 102 -20.50 12.06 -1.52
C LYS A 102 -20.71 11.53 -2.93
#